data_AF-A0A6J5VRN9-F1
#
_entry.id   AF-A0A6J5VRN9-F1
#
_cell.length_a   1.000
_cell.length_b   1.000
_cell.length_c   1.000
_cell.angle_alpha   90.00
_cell.angle_beta   90.00
_cell.angle_gamma   90.00
#
_symmetry.space_group_name_H-M   'P 1'
#
loop_
_entity.id
_entity.type
_entity.pdbx_description
1 polymer ?
#
loop_
_entity_poly.entity_id
_entity_poly.type
_entity_poly.pdbx_seq_one_letter_code
_entity_poly.pdbx_strand_id
1 'polypeptide(L)'
;MENRAVQEILEKQLLTVAKAVEEKLDEEIAALDRVDDDDLEALRERRLQQMKKMAEKRSRWISLGHGEYTEIPSEKDFFSAVKASDRVVCHFYRENWPCKVVDKHLSILVKQHMETRFVKINAEKSPFLAEKLKIVVLPTIALIKNAKVDDYVVGFDELGGKDDFSTEELEERLAKAQVIFFEGESSLKSSAKTRSVRQSSNADSSDSE
;
A
#
# COMPACT_ATOMS: atom_id res chain seq x y z
N MET A 1 8.30 66.87 12.74
CA MET A 1 7.07 66.39 13.42
C MET A 1 6.48 65.16 12.73
N GLU A 2 6.68 64.97 11.42
CA GLU A 2 6.13 63.83 10.64
C GLU A 2 6.63 62.44 11.08
N ASN A 3 7.92 62.27 11.44
CA ASN A 3 8.47 60.95 11.84
C ASN A 3 7.80 60.34 13.09
N ARG A 4 7.32 61.18 14.01
CA ARG A 4 6.66 60.72 15.23
C ARG A 4 5.23 60.26 14.97
N ALA A 5 4.52 60.95 14.06
CA ALA A 5 3.19 60.54 13.62
C ALA A 5 3.22 59.20 12.86
N VAL A 6 4.25 58.98 12.02
CA VAL A 6 4.44 57.71 11.30
C VAL A 6 4.78 56.57 12.27
N GLN A 7 5.61 56.80 13.29
CA GLN A 7 5.89 55.82 14.35
C GLN A 7 4.62 55.45 15.14
N GLU A 8 3.83 56.44 15.56
CA GLU A 8 2.59 56.20 16.31
C GLU A 8 1.53 55.44 15.48
N ILE A 9 1.50 55.63 14.16
CA ILE A 9 0.61 54.87 13.25
C ILE A 9 1.10 53.43 13.09
N LEU A 10 2.40 53.22 12.91
CA LEU A 10 3.00 51.90 12.77
C LEU A 10 2.84 51.07 14.05
N GLU A 11 3.03 51.67 15.22
CA GLU A 11 2.79 51.04 16.52
C GLU A 11 1.33 50.62 16.69
N LYS A 12 0.38 51.47 16.30
CA LYS A 12 -1.06 51.14 16.31
C LYS A 12 -1.40 50.01 15.35
N GLN A 13 -0.81 49.98 14.16
CA GLN A 13 -1.02 48.90 13.20
C GLN A 13 -0.45 47.58 13.71
N LEU A 14 0.77 47.59 14.25
CA LEU A 14 1.40 46.41 14.84
C LEU A 14 0.58 45.87 16.02
N LEU A 15 0.07 46.76 16.87
CA LEU A 15 -0.80 46.40 18.00
C LEU A 15 -2.14 45.79 17.54
N THR A 16 -2.69 46.28 16.44
CA THR A 16 -3.94 45.76 15.86
C THR A 16 -3.73 44.37 15.26
N VAL A 17 -2.60 44.16 14.57
CA VAL A 17 -2.23 42.84 14.04
C VAL A 17 -1.96 41.86 15.17
N ALA A 18 -1.24 42.26 16.22
CA ALA A 18 -0.99 41.42 17.38
C ALA A 18 -2.29 40.97 18.06
N LYS A 19 -3.24 41.90 18.28
CA LYS A 19 -4.58 41.57 18.81
C LYS A 19 -5.36 40.60 17.92
N ALA A 20 -5.35 40.82 16.61
CA ALA A 20 -6.06 39.94 15.68
C ALA A 20 -5.43 38.53 15.61
N VAL A 21 -4.13 38.40 15.87
CA VAL A 21 -3.44 37.10 15.96
C VAL A 21 -3.77 36.43 17.30
N GLU A 22 -3.78 37.18 18.40
CA GLU A 22 -4.15 36.70 19.73
C GLU A 22 -5.61 36.21 19.77
N GLU A 23 -6.55 36.98 19.24
CA GLU A 23 -7.98 36.58 19.14
C GLU A 23 -8.15 35.30 18.31
N LYS A 24 -7.43 35.16 17.19
CA LYS A 24 -7.45 33.92 16.39
C LYS A 24 -6.87 32.73 17.15
N LEU A 25 -5.80 32.95 17.91
CA LEU A 25 -5.16 31.90 18.70
C LEU A 25 -6.09 31.45 19.84
N ASP A 26 -6.76 32.39 20.50
CA ASP A 26 -7.74 32.12 21.55
C ASP A 26 -8.97 31.38 21.01
N GLU A 27 -9.46 31.73 19.82
CA GLU A 27 -10.53 31.00 19.14
C GLU A 27 -10.13 29.55 18.82
N GLU A 28 -8.89 29.33 18.37
CA GLU A 28 -8.37 28.00 18.06
C GLU A 28 -8.17 27.15 19.32
N ILE A 29 -7.67 27.74 20.42
CA ILE A 29 -7.56 27.08 21.73
C ILE A 29 -8.96 26.71 22.26
N ALA A 30 -9.92 27.63 22.20
CA ALA A 30 -11.30 27.37 22.64
C ALA A 30 -12.06 26.38 21.76
N ALA A 31 -11.61 26.16 20.51
CA ALA A 31 -12.12 25.12 19.63
C ALA A 31 -11.52 23.75 19.98
N LEU A 32 -10.24 23.70 20.37
CA LEU A 32 -9.57 22.47 20.82
C LEU A 32 -10.13 21.96 22.16
N ASP A 33 -10.44 22.87 23.09
CA ASP A 33 -11.09 22.52 24.37
C ASP A 33 -12.56 22.09 24.19
N ARG A 34 -13.15 22.34 23.01
CA ARG A 34 -14.49 21.89 22.60
C ARG A 34 -14.48 20.59 21.80
N VAL A 35 -13.33 19.94 21.63
CA VAL A 35 -13.31 18.56 21.13
C VAL A 35 -13.95 17.71 22.22
N ASP A 36 -15.19 17.31 22.00
CA ASP A 36 -15.97 16.54 22.97
C ASP A 36 -15.25 15.22 23.29
N ASP A 37 -15.24 14.83 24.57
CA ASP A 37 -14.69 13.54 25.01
C ASP A 37 -15.30 12.36 24.22
N ASP A 38 -16.55 12.50 23.77
CA ASP A 38 -17.27 11.55 22.92
C ASP A 38 -16.65 11.42 21.51
N ASP A 39 -16.17 12.51 20.91
CA ASP A 39 -15.48 12.48 19.61
C ASP A 39 -14.11 11.80 19.72
N LEU A 40 -13.41 12.05 20.83
CA LEU A 40 -12.13 11.41 21.12
C LEU A 40 -12.30 9.89 21.37
N GLU A 41 -13.36 9.51 22.08
CA GLU A 41 -13.69 8.10 22.33
C GLU A 41 -14.13 7.39 21.04
N ALA A 42 -14.96 8.03 20.20
CA ALA A 42 -15.33 7.50 18.88
C ALA A 42 -14.11 7.28 17.98
N LEU A 43 -13.12 8.18 18.02
CA LEU A 43 -11.86 8.02 17.29
C LEU A 43 -11.03 6.84 17.80
N ARG A 44 -10.96 6.64 19.13
CA ARG A 44 -10.30 5.50 19.75
C ARG A 44 -10.97 4.19 19.36
N GLU A 45 -12.29 4.10 19.46
CA GLU A 45 -13.05 2.91 19.06
C GLU A 45 -12.80 2.56 17.60
N ARG A 46 -12.81 3.56 16.70
CA ARG A 46 -12.55 3.36 15.28
C ARG A 46 -11.15 2.79 15.03
N ARG A 47 -10.12 3.35 15.69
CA ARG A 47 -8.75 2.84 15.58
C ARG A 47 -8.64 1.43 16.15
N LEU A 48 -9.25 1.16 17.30
CA LEU A 48 -9.26 -0.17 17.91
C LEU A 48 -9.92 -1.21 17.00
N GLN A 49 -11.05 -0.87 16.37
CA GLN A 49 -11.71 -1.74 15.40
C GLN A 49 -10.85 -1.98 14.15
N GLN A 50 -10.16 -0.96 13.64
CA GLN A 50 -9.22 -1.11 12.53
C GLN A 50 -8.05 -2.03 12.89
N MET A 51 -7.44 -1.84 14.07
CA MET A 51 -6.37 -2.72 14.56
C MET A 51 -6.84 -4.16 14.72
N LYS A 52 -8.02 -4.38 15.31
CA LYS A 52 -8.62 -5.73 15.46
C LYS A 52 -8.81 -6.40 14.11
N LYS A 53 -9.42 -5.71 13.13
CA LYS A 53 -9.62 -6.25 11.77
C LYS A 53 -8.30 -6.58 11.07
N MET A 54 -7.27 -5.74 11.25
CA MET A 54 -5.95 -6.01 10.67
C MET A 54 -5.27 -7.20 11.33
N ALA A 55 -5.38 -7.34 12.66
CA ALA A 55 -4.86 -8.48 13.39
C ALA A 55 -5.55 -9.79 12.99
N GLU A 56 -6.87 -9.79 12.85
CA GLU A 56 -7.65 -10.95 12.38
C GLU A 56 -7.26 -11.36 10.96
N LYS A 57 -7.12 -10.39 10.03
CA LYS A 57 -6.65 -10.65 8.67
C LYS A 57 -5.25 -11.26 8.67
N ARG A 58 -4.32 -10.67 9.43
CA ARG A 58 -2.95 -11.17 9.55
C ARG A 58 -2.90 -12.57 10.13
N SER A 59 -3.69 -12.85 11.17
CA SER A 59 -3.83 -14.18 11.76
C SER A 59 -4.35 -15.20 10.73
N ARG A 60 -5.36 -14.82 9.93
CA ARG A 60 -5.86 -15.66 8.84
C ARG A 60 -4.77 -15.94 7.79
N TRP A 61 -4.05 -14.92 7.36
CA TRP A 61 -2.94 -15.09 6.40
C TRP A 61 -1.87 -16.04 6.93
N ILE A 62 -1.47 -15.90 8.20
CA ILE A 62 -0.52 -16.83 8.85
C ILE A 62 -1.07 -18.26 8.84
N SER A 63 -2.34 -18.46 9.19
CA SER A 63 -2.96 -19.81 9.16
C SER A 63 -3.00 -20.43 7.76
N LEU A 64 -2.98 -19.59 6.73
CA LEU A 64 -2.90 -19.97 5.32
C LEU A 64 -1.45 -20.07 4.83
N GLY A 65 -0.43 -19.97 5.68
CA GLY A 65 0.97 -20.08 5.29
C GLY A 65 1.51 -18.88 4.51
N HIS A 66 0.94 -17.69 4.69
CA HIS A 66 1.57 -16.44 4.24
C HIS A 66 2.70 -16.06 5.19
N GLY A 67 3.69 -15.31 4.70
CA GLY A 67 4.87 -14.93 5.48
C GLY A 67 5.98 -16.00 5.51
N GLU A 68 5.77 -17.13 4.85
CA GLU A 68 6.79 -18.17 4.63
C GLU A 68 6.90 -18.52 3.15
N TYR A 69 8.13 -18.77 2.69
CA TYR A 69 8.41 -19.22 1.33
C TYR A 69 8.44 -20.74 1.32
N THR A 70 7.35 -21.36 0.86
CA THR A 70 7.15 -22.81 0.98
C THR A 70 7.11 -23.49 -0.38
N GLU A 71 7.67 -24.70 -0.44
CA GLU A 71 7.55 -25.56 -1.62
C GLU A 71 6.23 -26.34 -1.56
N ILE A 72 5.49 -26.31 -2.66
CA ILE A 72 4.27 -27.08 -2.85
C ILE A 72 4.63 -28.42 -3.49
N PRO A 73 4.33 -29.57 -2.85
CA PRO A 73 4.76 -30.88 -3.33
C PRO A 73 3.84 -31.43 -4.44
N SER A 74 2.61 -30.94 -4.56
CA SER A 74 1.63 -31.46 -5.52
C SER A 74 0.82 -30.37 -6.21
N GLU A 75 0.38 -30.65 -7.44
CA GLU A 75 -0.47 -29.74 -8.22
C GLU A 75 -1.82 -29.47 -7.53
N LYS A 76 -2.34 -30.45 -6.78
CA LYS A 76 -3.56 -30.30 -6.00
C LYS A 76 -3.42 -29.24 -4.91
N ASP A 77 -2.27 -29.22 -4.25
CA ASP A 77 -1.98 -28.26 -3.19
C ASP A 77 -1.78 -26.85 -3.77
N PHE A 78 -1.26 -26.74 -5.00
CA PHE A 78 -1.21 -25.48 -5.73
C PHE A 78 -2.61 -24.87 -5.93
N PHE A 79 -3.56 -25.64 -6.47
CA PHE A 79 -4.93 -25.15 -6.65
C PHE A 79 -5.61 -24.81 -5.32
N SER A 80 -5.29 -25.56 -4.26
CA SER A 80 -5.81 -25.29 -2.92
C SER A 80 -5.26 -23.97 -2.36
N ALA A 81 -3.96 -23.70 -2.53
CA ALA A 81 -3.33 -22.44 -2.13
C ALA A 81 -3.89 -21.25 -2.91
N VAL A 82 -4.07 -21.39 -4.22
CA VAL A 82 -4.64 -20.36 -5.11
C VAL A 82 -6.10 -20.06 -4.77
N LYS A 83 -6.89 -21.06 -4.36
CA LYS A 83 -8.28 -20.86 -3.95
C LYS A 83 -8.41 -20.23 -2.56
N ALA A 84 -7.46 -20.51 -1.67
CA ALA A 84 -7.52 -20.06 -0.28
C ALA A 84 -7.00 -18.62 -0.08
N SER A 85 -6.20 -18.11 -1.01
CA SER A 85 -5.54 -16.80 -0.92
C SER A 85 -5.92 -15.90 -2.09
N ASP A 86 -6.21 -14.62 -1.80
CA ASP A 86 -6.57 -13.63 -2.83
C ASP A 86 -5.40 -13.32 -3.76
N ARG A 87 -4.16 -13.42 -3.27
CA ARG A 87 -2.93 -13.12 -3.99
C ARG A 87 -1.92 -14.23 -3.77
N VAL A 88 -1.41 -14.78 -4.86
CA VAL A 88 -0.40 -15.83 -4.84
C VAL A 88 0.68 -15.50 -5.86
N VAL A 89 1.93 -15.61 -5.43
CA VAL A 89 3.11 -15.57 -6.30
C VAL A 89 3.70 -16.97 -6.31
N CYS A 90 3.70 -17.61 -7.46
CA CYS A 90 4.19 -18.98 -7.59
C CYS A 90 5.42 -19.06 -8.49
N HIS A 91 6.56 -19.43 -7.92
CA HIS A 91 7.79 -19.68 -8.66
C HIS A 91 7.81 -21.11 -9.19
N PHE A 92 7.67 -21.25 -10.51
CA PHE A 92 7.98 -22.48 -11.22
C PHE A 92 9.49 -22.56 -11.39
N TYR A 93 10.09 -23.60 -10.81
CA TYR A 93 11.54 -23.74 -10.75
C TYR A 93 12.01 -25.12 -11.21
N ARG A 94 13.31 -25.19 -11.48
CA ARG A 94 14.09 -26.42 -11.58
C ARG A 94 15.41 -26.24 -10.82
N GLU A 95 16.15 -27.32 -10.60
CA GLU A 95 17.44 -27.27 -9.90
C GLU A 95 18.55 -26.66 -10.78
N ASN A 96 18.49 -25.35 -11.00
CA ASN A 96 19.48 -24.57 -11.73
C ASN A 96 19.86 -23.28 -10.98
N TRP A 97 20.91 -22.60 -11.46
CA TRP A 97 21.40 -21.38 -10.84
C TRP A 97 20.42 -20.18 -10.97
N PRO A 98 19.82 -19.89 -12.14
CA PRO A 98 18.82 -18.82 -12.26
C PRO A 98 17.63 -18.92 -11.28
N CYS A 99 17.12 -20.12 -11.04
CA CYS A 99 16.04 -20.34 -10.07
C CYS A 99 16.48 -20.02 -8.63
N LYS A 100 17.76 -20.26 -8.28
CA LYS A 100 18.29 -19.91 -6.95
C LYS A 100 18.34 -18.40 -6.72
N VAL A 101 18.57 -17.62 -7.78
CA VAL A 101 18.51 -16.15 -7.72
C VAL A 101 17.09 -15.72 -7.35
N VAL A 102 16.08 -16.21 -8.07
CA VAL A 102 14.67 -15.91 -7.76
C VAL A 102 14.29 -16.35 -6.35
N ASP A 103 14.70 -17.54 -5.91
CA ASP A 103 14.45 -18.05 -4.55
C ASP A 103 14.98 -17.08 -3.48
N LYS A 104 16.16 -16.49 -3.69
CA LYS A 104 16.76 -15.50 -2.76
C LYS A 104 15.88 -14.26 -2.64
N HIS A 105 15.46 -13.66 -3.76
CA HIS A 105 14.67 -12.43 -3.74
C HIS A 105 13.26 -12.67 -3.18
N LEU A 106 12.59 -13.76 -3.59
CA LEU A 106 11.26 -14.08 -3.06
C LEU A 106 11.32 -14.34 -1.55
N SER A 107 12.35 -15.01 -1.03
CA SER A 107 12.53 -15.25 0.41
C SER A 107 12.64 -13.95 1.25
N ILE A 108 13.11 -12.86 0.64
CA ILE A 108 13.15 -11.54 1.26
C ILE A 108 11.75 -10.92 1.24
N LEU A 109 11.12 -10.87 0.05
CA LEU A 109 9.81 -10.26 -0.18
C LEU A 109 8.69 -10.89 0.64
N VAL A 110 8.75 -12.21 0.86
CA VAL A 110 7.80 -12.95 1.71
C VAL A 110 7.60 -12.30 3.09
N LYS A 111 8.69 -11.79 3.69
CA LYS A 111 8.64 -11.21 5.04
C LYS A 111 8.04 -9.81 5.05
N GLN A 112 8.09 -9.12 3.91
CA GLN A 112 7.59 -7.77 3.73
C GLN A 112 6.10 -7.77 3.33
N HIS A 113 5.67 -8.73 2.51
CA HIS A 113 4.32 -8.78 1.93
C HIS A 113 3.47 -9.92 2.50
N MET A 114 2.95 -9.71 3.70
CA MET A 114 2.07 -10.68 4.40
C MET A 114 0.71 -10.87 3.74
N GLU A 115 0.29 -9.94 2.89
CA GLU A 115 -0.96 -10.01 2.13
C GLU A 115 -0.92 -11.02 0.98
N THR A 116 0.29 -11.49 0.62
CA THR A 116 0.53 -12.32 -0.56
C THR A 116 1.19 -13.62 -0.16
N ARG A 117 0.64 -14.72 -0.68
CA ARG A 117 1.22 -16.04 -0.45
C ARG A 117 2.30 -16.33 -1.48
N PHE A 118 3.52 -16.53 -1.03
CA PHE A 118 4.65 -16.88 -1.88
C PHE A 118 4.94 -18.36 -1.79
N VAL A 119 4.97 -19.03 -2.93
CA VAL A 119 5.17 -20.47 -3.01
C VAL A 119 6.07 -20.81 -4.18
N LYS A 120 6.69 -21.99 -4.13
CA LYS A 120 7.42 -22.54 -5.27
C LYS A 120 6.99 -23.95 -5.58
N ILE A 121 7.12 -24.34 -6.85
CA ILE A 121 6.81 -25.68 -7.31
C ILE A 121 7.81 -26.13 -8.36
N ASN A 122 8.29 -27.37 -8.22
CA ASN A 122 9.21 -27.95 -9.19
C ASN A 122 8.42 -28.29 -10.47
N ALA A 123 8.77 -27.62 -11.56
CA ALA A 123 8.08 -27.77 -12.84
C ALA A 123 8.27 -29.16 -13.47
N GLU A 124 9.40 -29.81 -13.24
CA GLU A 124 9.69 -31.17 -13.77
C GLU A 124 8.87 -32.24 -13.03
N LYS A 125 8.53 -31.99 -11.75
CA LYS A 125 7.66 -32.87 -10.95
C LYS A 125 6.16 -32.58 -11.16
N SER A 126 5.82 -31.46 -11.79
CA SER A 126 4.43 -30.98 -11.97
C SER A 126 4.12 -30.64 -13.43
N PRO A 127 4.26 -31.61 -14.36
CA PRO A 127 4.15 -31.35 -15.80
C PRO A 127 2.75 -30.93 -16.23
N PHE A 128 1.68 -31.42 -15.59
CA PHE A 128 0.32 -31.04 -15.94
C PHE A 128 0.05 -29.57 -15.58
N LEU A 129 0.54 -29.11 -14.43
CA LEU A 129 0.42 -27.72 -14.05
C LEU A 129 1.26 -26.82 -14.96
N ALA A 130 2.50 -27.22 -15.26
CA ALA A 130 3.38 -26.49 -16.18
C ALA A 130 2.75 -26.35 -17.57
N GLU A 131 2.17 -27.43 -18.12
CA GLU A 131 1.46 -27.40 -19.41
C GLU A 131 0.21 -26.53 -19.35
N LYS A 132 -0.63 -26.71 -18.33
CA LYS A 132 -1.89 -25.95 -18.17
C LYS A 132 -1.66 -24.46 -18.05
N LEU A 133 -0.58 -24.05 -17.40
CA LEU A 133 -0.18 -22.65 -17.24
C LEU A 133 0.80 -22.18 -18.32
N LYS A 134 1.08 -23.02 -19.33
CA LYS A 134 1.97 -22.72 -20.46
C LYS A 134 3.37 -22.25 -20.05
N ILE A 135 3.93 -22.89 -19.03
CA ILE A 135 5.29 -22.63 -18.55
C ILE A 135 6.28 -23.30 -19.49
N VAL A 136 6.89 -22.51 -20.38
CA VAL A 136 7.87 -23.00 -21.37
C VAL A 136 9.32 -22.72 -20.95
N VAL A 137 9.53 -21.62 -20.23
CA VAL A 137 10.86 -21.13 -19.82
C VAL A 137 10.96 -21.17 -18.30
N LEU A 138 12.14 -21.43 -17.75
CA LEU A 138 12.39 -21.41 -16.30
C LEU A 138 13.61 -20.55 -15.98
N PRO A 139 13.58 -19.76 -14.89
CA PRO A 139 12.48 -19.62 -13.92
C PRO A 139 11.27 -18.87 -14.53
N THR A 140 10.06 -19.22 -14.08
CA THR A 140 8.86 -18.42 -14.37
C THR A 140 8.09 -18.18 -13.08
N ILE A 141 7.69 -16.94 -12.85
CA ILE A 141 6.89 -16.55 -11.68
C ILE A 141 5.47 -16.28 -12.18
N ALA A 142 4.52 -17.12 -11.79
CA ALA A 142 3.10 -16.88 -12.07
C ALA A 142 2.51 -15.94 -11.02
N LEU A 143 1.89 -14.86 -11.49
CA LEU A 143 1.27 -13.81 -10.68
C LEU A 143 -0.23 -14.04 -10.68
N ILE A 144 -0.76 -14.42 -9.53
CA ILE A 144 -2.13 -14.93 -9.40
C ILE A 144 -2.91 -14.03 -8.46
N LYS A 145 -4.09 -13.62 -8.91
CA LYS A 145 -5.00 -12.76 -8.16
C LYS A 145 -6.42 -13.27 -8.33
N ASN A 146 -7.17 -13.35 -7.23
CA ASN A 146 -8.55 -13.82 -7.22
C ASN A 146 -8.75 -15.17 -7.94
N ALA A 147 -7.85 -16.12 -7.69
CA ALA A 147 -7.82 -17.45 -8.31
C ALA A 147 -7.64 -17.47 -9.85
N LYS A 148 -7.24 -16.35 -10.46
CA LYS A 148 -6.90 -16.25 -11.88
C LYS A 148 -5.42 -15.87 -12.02
N VAL A 149 -4.76 -16.45 -13.02
CA VAL A 149 -3.42 -15.98 -13.40
C VAL A 149 -3.59 -14.68 -14.16
N ASP A 150 -3.09 -13.60 -13.59
CA ASP A 150 -3.17 -12.26 -14.16
C ASP A 150 -1.98 -12.00 -15.08
N ASP A 151 -0.79 -12.47 -14.69
CA ASP A 151 0.45 -12.16 -15.39
C ASP A 151 1.57 -13.17 -15.07
N TYR A 152 2.68 -13.12 -15.81
CA TYR A 152 3.88 -13.91 -15.59
C TYR A 152 5.14 -13.05 -15.65
N VAL A 153 6.13 -13.37 -14.82
CA VAL A 153 7.51 -12.91 -14.99
C VAL A 153 8.32 -14.08 -15.53
N VAL A 154 8.80 -13.97 -16.76
CA VAL A 154 9.51 -15.07 -17.46
C VAL A 154 11.00 -14.77 -17.51
N GLY A 155 11.82 -15.66 -16.94
CA GLY A 155 13.27 -15.50 -16.90
C GLY A 155 13.69 -14.22 -16.17
N PHE A 156 14.67 -13.51 -16.75
CA PHE A 156 15.17 -12.23 -16.24
C PHE A 156 14.94 -11.08 -17.21
N ASP A 157 14.30 -11.31 -18.36
CA ASP A 157 14.18 -10.31 -19.43
C ASP A 157 13.46 -9.03 -18.95
N GLU A 158 12.45 -9.21 -18.11
CA GLU A 158 11.68 -8.10 -17.51
C GLU A 158 12.37 -7.48 -16.29
N LEU A 159 13.49 -8.05 -15.84
CA LEU A 159 14.30 -7.62 -14.70
C LEU A 159 15.68 -7.15 -15.15
N GLY A 160 15.79 -6.66 -16.39
CA GLY A 160 17.04 -6.12 -16.95
C GLY A 160 17.91 -7.16 -17.67
N GLY A 161 17.44 -8.39 -17.85
CA GLY A 161 18.10 -9.45 -18.63
C GLY A 161 19.35 -10.02 -17.98
N LYS A 162 19.62 -9.67 -16.72
CA LYS A 162 20.78 -10.10 -15.94
C LYS A 162 20.34 -10.69 -14.62
N ASP A 163 21.27 -11.37 -14.00
CA ASP A 163 21.08 -12.09 -12.75
C ASP A 163 21.45 -11.29 -11.49
N ASP A 164 21.90 -10.04 -11.67
CA ASP A 164 22.27 -9.07 -10.64
C ASP A 164 21.15 -8.06 -10.33
N PHE A 165 19.91 -8.35 -10.74
CA PHE A 165 18.76 -7.50 -10.43
C PHE A 165 18.52 -7.37 -8.91
N SER A 166 18.02 -6.22 -8.51
CA SER A 166 17.73 -5.89 -7.11
C SER A 166 16.39 -6.48 -6.67
N THR A 167 16.23 -6.69 -5.36
CA THR A 167 14.93 -7.09 -4.80
C THR A 167 13.84 -6.06 -5.09
N GLU A 168 14.20 -4.78 -5.13
CA GLU A 168 13.31 -3.66 -5.43
C GLU A 168 12.76 -3.74 -6.86
N GLU A 169 13.57 -4.11 -7.85
CA GLU A 169 13.10 -4.29 -9.24
C GLU A 169 12.06 -5.41 -9.35
N LEU A 170 12.29 -6.53 -8.66
CA LEU A 170 11.30 -7.61 -8.60
C LEU A 170 10.05 -7.16 -7.84
N GLU A 171 10.20 -6.43 -6.73
CA GLU A 171 9.09 -5.87 -5.97
C GLU A 171 8.23 -4.95 -6.84
N GLU A 172 8.83 -3.99 -7.53
CA GLU A 172 8.14 -3.09 -8.44
C GLU A 172 7.37 -3.86 -9.52
N ARG A 173 7.97 -4.93 -10.07
CA ARG A 173 7.33 -5.77 -11.09
C ARG A 173 6.10 -6.49 -10.54
N LEU A 174 6.17 -7.01 -9.32
CA LEU A 174 5.04 -7.64 -8.63
C LEU A 174 3.96 -6.61 -8.25
N ALA A 175 4.37 -5.41 -7.83
CA ALA A 175 3.46 -4.32 -7.49
C ALA A 175 2.69 -3.80 -8.71
N LYS A 176 3.34 -3.69 -9.88
CA LYS A 176 2.69 -3.34 -11.15
C LYS A 176 1.59 -4.33 -11.53
N ALA A 177 1.79 -5.62 -11.23
CA ALA A 177 0.76 -6.66 -11.39
C ALA A 177 -0.29 -6.68 -10.26
N GLN A 178 -0.17 -5.78 -9.27
CA GLN A 178 -1.06 -5.66 -8.11
C GLN A 178 -1.18 -6.94 -7.27
N VAL A 179 -0.16 -7.80 -7.33
CA VAL A 179 -0.09 -9.02 -6.50
C VAL A 179 0.62 -8.78 -5.18
N ILE A 180 1.20 -7.60 -4.95
CA ILE A 180 1.66 -7.11 -3.64
C ILE A 180 1.20 -5.66 -3.44
N PHE A 181 1.31 -5.12 -2.22
CA PHE A 181 1.16 -3.69 -1.98
C PHE A 181 2.54 -3.03 -1.93
N PHE A 182 2.75 -2.01 -2.77
CA PHE A 182 3.96 -1.18 -2.70
C PHE A 182 3.87 -0.23 -1.50
N GLU A 183 4.97 -0.08 -0.76
CA GLU A 183 5.06 0.92 0.32
C GLU A 183 4.75 2.32 -0.25
N GLY A 184 3.60 2.86 0.14
CA GLY A 184 3.01 4.06 -0.43
C GLY A 184 1.50 3.92 -0.67
N GLU A 185 1.03 2.75 -1.12
CA GLU A 185 -0.41 2.52 -1.32
C GLU A 185 -1.16 2.10 -0.04
N SER A 186 -0.46 1.49 0.93
CA SER A 186 -1.03 1.06 2.21
C SER A 186 -1.55 2.24 3.05
N SER A 187 -0.91 3.42 2.91
CA SER A 187 -1.29 4.67 3.60
C SER A 187 -2.37 5.48 2.87
N LEU A 188 -2.57 5.28 1.57
CA LEU A 188 -3.49 6.10 0.77
C LEU A 188 -4.93 5.53 0.75
N LYS A 189 -5.11 4.23 0.99
CA LYS A 189 -6.45 3.60 0.95
C LYS A 189 -7.25 3.78 2.25
N SER A 190 -6.67 4.36 3.31
CA SER A 190 -7.35 4.63 4.58
C SER A 190 -7.78 6.10 4.78
N SER A 191 -7.38 7.04 3.91
CA SER A 191 -7.68 8.47 4.06
C SER A 191 -8.62 9.07 3.01
N ALA A 192 -8.95 8.36 1.93
CA ALA A 192 -9.78 8.90 0.84
C ALA A 192 -11.30 8.81 1.12
N LYS A 193 -11.79 9.43 2.21
CA LYS A 193 -13.17 9.92 2.34
C LYS A 193 -13.24 11.18 3.21
N THR A 194 -12.48 12.22 2.89
CA THR A 194 -12.87 13.59 3.23
C THR A 194 -13.67 14.15 2.07
N ARG A 195 -14.99 14.29 2.27
CA ARG A 195 -15.87 15.03 1.35
C ARG A 195 -15.39 16.49 1.37
N SER A 196 -14.77 16.94 0.28
CA SER A 196 -14.56 18.36 0.02
C SER A 196 -15.92 19.01 -0.21
N VAL A 197 -16.44 19.69 0.81
CA VAL A 197 -17.56 20.63 0.66
C VAL A 197 -16.96 21.96 0.24
N ARG A 198 -16.80 22.17 -1.07
CA ARG A 198 -16.71 23.52 -1.63
C ARG A 198 -18.12 23.92 -2.04
N GLN A 199 -18.78 24.66 -1.16
CA GLN A 199 -19.97 25.44 -1.49
C GLN A 199 -19.57 26.51 -2.51
N SER A 200 -20.13 26.41 -3.71
CA SER A 200 -20.28 27.53 -4.63
C SER A 200 -21.60 28.21 -4.31
N SER A 201 -21.56 29.47 -3.87
CA SER A 201 -22.71 30.37 -3.84
C SER A 201 -22.40 31.60 -4.69
N ASN A 202 -23.10 31.69 -5.82
CA ASN A 202 -23.29 32.91 -6.61
C ASN A 202 -24.10 33.96 -5.82
N ALA A 203 -23.81 35.25 -6.04
CA ALA A 203 -24.75 36.38 -6.22
C ALA A 203 -23.91 37.68 -6.29
N ASP A 204 -23.88 38.36 -7.44
CA ASP A 204 -24.58 39.63 -7.73
C ASP A 204 -23.87 40.86 -7.09
N SER A 205 -23.71 42.03 -7.69
CA SER A 205 -24.27 42.69 -8.87
C SER A 205 -23.49 44.01 -9.10
N SER A 206 -23.40 44.44 -10.37
CA SER A 206 -23.45 45.83 -10.90
C SER A 206 -22.77 47.00 -10.15
N ASP A 207 -21.90 47.75 -10.84
CA ASP A 207 -22.31 49.10 -11.27
C ASP A 207 -21.48 49.66 -12.44
N SER A 208 -22.17 50.51 -13.18
CA SER A 208 -21.86 51.13 -14.48
C SER A 208 -20.88 52.31 -14.33
N GLU A 209 -20.02 52.53 -15.33
CA GLU A 209 -19.97 53.69 -16.25
C GLU A 209 -18.94 53.45 -17.36
#